data_AF-A0A7D7NEV2-F1
#
_entry.id   AF-A0A7D7NEV2-F1
#
_cell.length_a   1.000
_cell.length_b   1.000
_cell.length_c   1.000
_cell.angle_alpha   90.00
_cell.angle_beta   90.00
_cell.angle_gamma   90.00
#
_symmetry.space_group_name_H-M   'P 1'
#
loop_
_entity.id
_entity.type
_entity.pdbx_description
1 polymer ?
#
loop_
_entity_poly.entity_id
_entity_poly.type
_entity_poly.pdbx_seq_one_letter_code
_entity_poly.pdbx_strand_id
1 'polypeptide(L)'
;MSNEQQNERDVASLLSDMVSRYQGEAPPEPQPVASSEVSFDFHDDDGITFEVVETPAWEASLAERQAVPDIPPLPEAAAALTVPDLPVIETQTPAEPVPVAPAAVQHTMTSEAVTVVLDEHSEPPPVKAAETVVSAAVPAAAAVAAAAGGQQKVAVAPAKPQAAAPKAALKVEGLLRERAQLHPLLEKMAEESLKRNASDIFISSNFPPSFKIDGTLIPVPLKPLTEDEAAQIVYSTFNDEQKEAFPKELELNYSLQSKSGIRFRVNAYHEQGRIGLVMRRITTDILTIDDLQLPQSLKTLAMRKRGLIILAGATGSGKSTSQAAMLDWRNKHSAGHIVTIEDPIEYIHSPIKSIITQREVGLDTHSWGAAVQSAMRQAPDVVVVGEVRNEMSMEYALQLAQTGHLCFFTIHATNASQTVERIMNLYPEERHPQILMDLALNLVGIIGQRLVLKKGGKGRTAIVDLLINTPAMQDHIFKNQLMEARDLMERAEDDGMQTFDQDLFRLYINGEIDYDEALRQAESANDLRLRIKLYEEGRASEHIFERVGDLNLM
;
A
#
# COMPACT_ATOMS: atom_id res chain seq x y z
N MET A 1 -49.00 28.44 -34.43
CA MET A 1 -47.92 27.46 -34.64
C MET A 1 -46.78 27.91 -33.76
N SER A 2 -46.48 27.12 -32.73
CA SER A 2 -45.70 27.47 -31.54
C SER A 2 -44.19 27.56 -31.82
N ASN A 3 -43.48 28.31 -30.96
CA ASN A 3 -42.02 28.55 -30.99
C ASN A 3 -41.14 27.30 -31.13
N GLU A 4 -41.65 26.09 -30.92
CA GLU A 4 -40.94 24.83 -31.17
C GLU A 4 -40.65 24.58 -32.65
N GLN A 5 -41.59 24.87 -33.56
CA GLN A 5 -41.40 24.61 -34.99
C GLN A 5 -40.41 25.57 -35.67
N GLN A 6 -40.14 26.71 -35.02
CA GLN A 6 -39.15 27.68 -35.46
C GLN A 6 -37.74 27.30 -34.96
N ASN A 7 -37.65 26.75 -33.74
CA ASN A 7 -36.41 26.24 -33.17
C ASN A 7 -35.91 24.96 -33.86
N GLU A 8 -36.81 24.05 -34.26
CA GLU A 8 -36.43 22.83 -35.01
C GLU A 8 -35.93 23.14 -36.43
N ARG A 9 -36.44 24.19 -37.07
CA ARG A 9 -35.95 24.64 -38.39
C ARG A 9 -34.56 25.28 -38.31
N ASP A 10 -34.26 26.02 -37.24
CA ASP A 10 -32.95 26.63 -37.04
C ASP A 10 -31.88 25.58 -36.71
N VAL A 11 -32.19 24.58 -35.87
CA VAL A 11 -31.27 23.49 -35.54
C VAL A 11 -30.99 22.58 -36.74
N ALA A 12 -31.98 22.28 -37.57
CA ALA A 12 -31.78 21.51 -38.80
C ALA A 12 -30.90 22.26 -39.83
N SER A 13 -31.02 23.60 -39.90
CA SER A 13 -30.16 24.42 -40.77
C SER A 13 -28.71 24.47 -40.28
N LEU A 14 -28.51 24.57 -38.96
CA LEU A 14 -27.19 24.57 -38.31
C LEU A 14 -26.48 23.22 -38.47
N LEU A 15 -27.21 22.10 -38.37
CA LEU A 15 -26.66 20.77 -38.56
C LEU A 15 -26.33 20.48 -40.04
N SER A 16 -27.12 21.00 -40.98
CA SER A 16 -26.82 20.93 -42.41
C SER A 16 -25.58 21.75 -42.79
N ASP A 17 -25.40 22.92 -42.17
CA ASP A 17 -24.21 23.76 -42.36
C ASP A 17 -22.94 23.16 -41.73
N MET A 18 -23.07 22.42 -40.63
CA MET A 18 -21.96 21.69 -40.01
C MET A 18 -21.51 20.47 -40.84
N VAL A 19 -22.45 19.76 -41.48
CA VAL A 19 -22.13 18.58 -42.32
C VAL A 19 -21.51 18.99 -43.67
N SER A 20 -21.87 20.17 -44.19
CA SER A 20 -21.28 20.77 -45.40
C SER A 20 -19.79 21.13 -45.24
N ARG A 21 -19.34 21.47 -44.03
CA ARG A 21 -17.96 21.94 -43.76
C ARG A 21 -16.93 20.82 -43.55
N TYR A 22 -17.34 19.55 -43.58
CA TYR A 22 -16.48 18.40 -43.28
C TYR A 22 -16.17 17.48 -44.48
N GLN A 23 -16.28 17.99 -45.71
CA GLN A 23 -15.67 17.36 -46.88
C GLN A 23 -14.60 18.28 -47.49
N GLY A 24 -13.33 17.98 -47.20
CA GLY A 24 -12.18 18.52 -47.93
C GLY A 24 -11.11 19.16 -47.04
N GLU A 25 -9.91 18.57 -47.11
CA GLU A 25 -8.60 19.08 -46.68
C GLU A 25 -8.16 18.86 -45.22
N ALA A 26 -6.87 18.52 -45.07
CA ALA A 26 -6.21 18.14 -43.83
C ALA A 26 -6.14 19.31 -42.83
N PRO A 27 -6.20 19.04 -41.51
CA PRO A 27 -6.29 20.10 -40.51
C PRO A 27 -4.98 20.90 -40.40
N PRO A 28 -5.04 22.23 -40.21
CA PRO A 28 -3.88 23.04 -39.87
C PRO A 28 -3.36 22.72 -38.46
N GLU A 29 -2.08 23.01 -38.20
CA GLU A 29 -1.47 22.88 -36.87
C GLU A 29 -2.29 23.58 -35.79
N PRO A 30 -2.41 22.99 -34.58
CA PRO A 30 -3.28 23.51 -33.54
C PRO A 30 -2.75 24.82 -32.96
N GLN A 31 -3.56 25.88 -33.02
CA GLN A 31 -3.35 27.09 -32.23
C GLN A 31 -3.76 26.86 -30.76
N PRO A 32 -3.06 27.46 -29.79
CA PRO A 32 -3.37 27.29 -28.37
C PRO A 32 -4.76 27.86 -28.04
N VAL A 33 -5.58 27.02 -27.42
CA VAL A 33 -6.93 27.37 -26.96
C VAL A 33 -6.81 28.04 -25.59
N ALA A 34 -7.33 29.26 -25.46
CA ALA A 34 -7.37 29.99 -24.21
C ALA A 34 -8.06 29.16 -23.11
N SER A 35 -7.41 29.05 -21.96
CA SER A 35 -7.88 28.35 -20.78
C SER A 35 -9.20 28.94 -20.28
N SER A 36 -10.20 28.09 -20.06
CA SER A 36 -11.39 28.42 -19.28
C SER A 36 -10.99 28.90 -17.90
N GLU A 37 -11.39 30.12 -17.53
CA GLU A 37 -11.14 30.71 -16.21
C GLU A 37 -11.73 29.84 -15.10
N VAL A 38 -10.86 29.28 -14.27
CA VAL A 38 -11.23 28.69 -12.97
C VAL A 38 -11.10 29.80 -11.94
N SER A 39 -12.22 30.31 -11.45
CA SER A 39 -12.26 31.35 -10.41
C SER A 39 -11.78 30.78 -9.07
N PHE A 40 -10.88 31.51 -8.38
CA PHE A 40 -10.43 31.19 -7.02
C PHE A 40 -11.08 32.17 -6.04
N ASP A 41 -11.91 31.67 -5.12
CA ASP A 41 -12.51 32.50 -4.07
C ASP A 41 -11.52 32.66 -2.90
N PHE A 42 -10.76 33.75 -2.92
CA PHE A 42 -9.99 34.22 -1.76
C PHE A 42 -10.74 35.40 -1.14
N HIS A 43 -11.65 35.13 -0.20
CA HIS A 43 -12.24 36.20 0.61
C HIS A 43 -11.35 36.54 1.81
N ASP A 44 -11.16 37.84 2.03
CA ASP A 44 -10.37 38.44 3.11
C ASP A 44 -11.20 38.48 4.41
N ASP A 45 -10.83 37.67 5.40
CA ASP A 45 -11.40 37.79 6.75
C ASP A 45 -10.33 37.91 7.87
N ASP A 46 -9.05 38.03 7.53
CA ASP A 46 -7.95 38.09 8.52
C ASP A 46 -6.92 39.22 8.32
N GLY A 47 -7.28 40.30 7.60
CA GLY A 47 -6.50 41.54 7.61
C GLY A 47 -5.12 41.50 6.93
N ILE A 48 -4.92 40.62 5.94
CA ILE A 48 -3.75 40.66 5.06
C ILE A 48 -4.19 41.22 3.70
N THR A 49 -3.77 42.44 3.36
CA THR A 49 -4.03 43.05 2.05
C THR A 49 -3.14 42.38 1.00
N PHE A 50 -3.73 41.67 0.04
CA PHE A 50 -3.05 41.22 -1.18
C PHE A 50 -3.62 41.94 -2.39
N GLU A 51 -2.78 42.64 -3.14
CA GLU A 51 -3.15 43.18 -4.45
C GLU A 51 -3.39 42.03 -5.44
N VAL A 52 -4.65 41.84 -5.81
CA VAL A 52 -5.04 41.06 -7.00
C VAL A 52 -4.49 41.79 -8.22
N VAL A 53 -3.56 41.16 -8.93
CA VAL A 53 -3.07 41.66 -10.22
C VAL A 53 -3.73 40.85 -11.32
N GLU A 54 -4.45 41.52 -12.20
CA GLU A 54 -4.90 40.95 -13.47
C GLU A 54 -3.67 40.55 -14.32
N THR A 55 -3.53 39.23 -14.56
CA THR A 55 -2.63 38.57 -15.52
C THR A 55 -1.17 39.03 -15.63
N PRO A 56 -0.16 38.20 -15.29
CA PRO A 56 1.22 38.48 -15.66
C PRO A 56 1.64 37.81 -16.98
N ALA A 57 2.37 38.60 -17.76
CA ALA A 57 2.90 38.36 -19.10
C ALA A 57 4.07 37.34 -19.13
N TRP A 58 3.77 36.05 -18.98
CA TRP A 58 4.76 34.98 -19.19
C TRP A 58 4.85 34.50 -20.64
N GLU A 59 3.84 34.78 -21.48
CA GLU A 59 3.87 34.46 -22.92
C GLU A 59 4.91 35.31 -23.70
N ALA A 60 5.29 36.48 -23.18
CA ALA A 60 6.24 37.37 -23.85
C ALA A 60 7.71 36.96 -23.71
N SER A 61 8.06 36.07 -22.75
CA SER A 61 9.48 35.69 -22.51
C SER A 61 9.93 34.44 -23.28
N LEU A 62 9.07 33.84 -24.10
CA LEU A 62 9.39 32.68 -24.93
C LEU A 62 9.85 33.06 -26.36
N ALA A 63 9.67 34.31 -26.77
CA ALA A 63 10.03 34.80 -28.11
C ALA A 63 11.47 35.32 -28.25
N GLU A 64 12.20 35.52 -27.14
CA GLU A 64 13.62 35.91 -27.15
C GLU A 64 14.51 34.77 -26.62
N ARG A 65 14.68 33.71 -27.43
CA ARG A 65 15.85 32.83 -27.30
C ARG A 65 16.81 33.13 -28.43
N GLN A 66 17.86 33.89 -28.10
CA GLN A 66 19.06 34.05 -28.92
C GLN A 66 19.67 32.67 -29.26
N ALA A 67 20.21 32.58 -30.48
CA ALA A 67 20.84 31.40 -31.04
C ALA A 67 21.88 30.77 -30.10
N VAL A 68 21.82 29.44 -29.98
CA VAL A 68 22.85 28.62 -29.32
C VAL A 68 24.16 28.77 -30.10
N PRO A 69 25.28 29.18 -29.48
CA PRO A 69 26.56 29.19 -30.15
C PRO A 69 27.10 27.76 -30.36
N ASP A 70 27.70 27.52 -31.52
CA ASP A 70 28.29 26.23 -31.91
C ASP A 70 29.34 25.73 -30.90
N ILE A 71 29.27 24.45 -30.59
CA ILE A 71 30.23 23.74 -29.73
C ILE A 71 31.49 23.47 -30.57
N PRO A 72 32.69 23.94 -30.14
CA PRO A 72 33.92 23.66 -30.88
C PRO A 72 34.34 22.18 -30.74
N PRO A 73 34.96 21.58 -31.79
CA PRO A 73 35.36 20.17 -31.75
C PRO A 73 36.54 19.94 -30.80
N LEU A 74 36.53 18.78 -30.14
CA LEU A 74 37.60 18.34 -29.23
C LEU A 74 38.91 18.05 -29.99
N PRO A 75 40.09 18.49 -29.48
CA PRO A 75 41.37 18.24 -30.13
C PRO A 75 41.92 16.83 -29.86
N GLU A 76 42.51 16.23 -30.90
CA GLU A 76 43.20 14.93 -30.85
C GLU A 76 44.60 14.99 -30.20
N ALA A 77 44.82 14.03 -29.30
CA ALA A 77 46.06 13.35 -28.91
C ALA A 77 47.23 14.07 -28.19
N ALA A 78 47.52 13.49 -27.01
CA ALA A 78 48.82 13.18 -26.40
C ALA A 78 49.64 14.27 -25.68
N ALA A 79 49.57 14.25 -24.34
CA ALA A 79 50.75 14.38 -23.48
C ALA A 79 50.46 13.74 -22.10
N ALA A 80 51.41 12.92 -21.63
CA ALA A 80 51.34 12.16 -20.40
C ALA A 80 51.20 13.06 -19.16
N LEU A 81 50.23 12.76 -18.30
CA LEU A 81 50.17 13.25 -16.92
C LEU A 81 50.61 12.11 -15.98
N THR A 82 51.81 12.27 -15.46
CA THR A 82 52.39 11.49 -14.36
C THR A 82 51.55 11.66 -13.10
N VAL A 83 51.07 10.54 -12.55
CA VAL A 83 50.39 10.45 -11.26
C VAL A 83 51.45 10.55 -10.14
N PRO A 84 51.30 11.39 -9.12
CA PRO A 84 52.22 11.41 -7.98
C PRO A 84 52.03 10.16 -7.10
N ASP A 85 53.16 9.60 -6.65
CA ASP A 85 53.27 8.41 -5.79
C ASP A 85 52.33 8.46 -4.58
N LEU A 86 51.35 7.54 -4.57
CA LEU A 86 50.63 7.14 -3.36
C LEU A 86 51.42 6.01 -2.68
N PRO A 87 51.63 6.05 -1.35
CA PRO A 87 52.37 5.01 -0.65
C PRO A 87 51.66 3.67 -0.75
N VAL A 88 52.39 2.66 -1.23
CA VAL A 88 52.00 1.26 -1.28
C VAL A 88 51.78 0.77 0.16
N ILE A 89 50.53 0.52 0.53
CA ILE A 89 50.21 -0.27 1.72
C ILE A 89 50.39 -1.74 1.30
N GLU A 90 51.40 -2.39 1.86
CA GLU A 90 51.60 -3.83 1.72
C GLU A 90 50.32 -4.57 2.14
N THR A 91 49.76 -5.33 1.20
CA THR A 91 48.68 -6.28 1.45
C THR A 91 49.17 -7.35 2.41
N GLN A 92 48.71 -7.29 3.66
CA GLN A 92 48.90 -8.38 4.61
C GLN A 92 48.10 -9.60 4.14
N THR A 93 48.82 -10.69 3.94
CA THR A 93 48.30 -12.06 3.75
C THR A 93 47.27 -12.37 4.85
N PRO A 94 46.14 -13.05 4.54
CA PRO A 94 45.19 -13.43 5.57
C PRO A 94 45.88 -14.31 6.62
N ALA A 95 45.81 -13.90 7.89
CA ALA A 95 46.32 -14.69 8.99
C ALA A 95 45.59 -16.03 9.07
N GLU A 96 46.36 -17.11 9.21
CA GLU A 96 45.85 -18.44 9.51
C GLU A 96 44.99 -18.42 10.78
N PRO A 97 43.93 -19.25 10.85
CA PRO A 97 43.06 -19.32 12.02
C PRO A 97 43.85 -19.81 13.23
N VAL A 98 43.83 -19.03 14.30
CA VAL A 98 44.38 -19.42 15.60
C VAL A 98 43.61 -20.64 16.12
N PRO A 99 44.29 -21.76 16.46
CA PRO A 99 43.62 -22.94 16.98
C PRO A 99 43.12 -22.69 18.41
N VAL A 100 41.82 -22.89 18.62
CA VAL A 100 41.23 -22.95 19.97
C VAL A 100 41.57 -24.33 20.54
N ALA A 101 42.31 -24.35 21.64
CA ALA A 101 42.64 -25.57 22.37
C ALA A 101 41.38 -26.20 23.01
N PRO A 102 41.26 -27.54 23.00
CA PRO A 102 40.15 -28.26 23.60
C PRO A 102 40.41 -28.57 25.08
N ALA A 103 39.39 -28.46 25.93
CA ALA A 103 39.34 -29.04 27.27
C ALA A 103 37.87 -29.27 27.63
N ALA A 104 37.39 -30.39 28.18
CA ALA A 104 37.97 -31.70 28.44
C ALA A 104 36.80 -32.71 28.45
N VAL A 105 37.08 -33.93 27.99
CA VAL A 105 36.18 -35.08 27.97
C VAL A 105 36.01 -35.63 29.39
N GLN A 106 34.78 -35.97 29.78
CA GLN A 106 34.51 -37.04 30.74
C GLN A 106 33.76 -38.18 30.05
N HIS A 107 34.15 -39.37 30.47
CA HIS A 107 34.03 -40.70 29.90
C HIS A 107 32.63 -41.23 29.51
N THR A 108 32.57 -41.74 28.27
CA THR A 108 32.11 -43.08 27.82
C THR A 108 31.07 -43.87 28.62
N MET A 109 29.99 -44.28 27.96
CA MET A 109 29.58 -45.69 27.80
C MET A 109 28.82 -45.88 26.48
N THR A 110 29.24 -46.86 25.71
CA THR A 110 28.70 -47.35 24.43
C THR A 110 27.56 -48.36 24.65
N SER A 111 26.53 -48.38 23.79
CA SER A 111 25.94 -49.64 23.33
C SER A 111 25.25 -49.50 21.97
N GLU A 112 25.22 -50.62 21.28
CA GLU A 112 25.10 -50.82 19.84
C GLU A 112 23.69 -50.61 19.25
N ALA A 113 23.69 -50.47 17.92
CA ALA A 113 22.54 -50.46 17.05
C ALA A 113 21.82 -51.81 16.96
N VAL A 114 20.49 -51.77 16.82
CA VAL A 114 19.70 -52.86 16.25
C VAL A 114 18.74 -52.27 15.22
N THR A 115 18.98 -52.61 13.95
CA THR A 115 18.04 -52.57 12.83
C THR A 115 17.03 -53.72 12.96
N VAL A 116 15.73 -53.44 12.76
CA VAL A 116 14.73 -54.47 12.45
C VAL A 116 13.91 -54.02 11.24
N VAL A 117 13.80 -54.94 10.29
CA VAL A 117 13.05 -54.90 9.04
C VAL A 117 11.62 -55.42 9.26
N LEU A 118 10.71 -54.88 8.45
CA LEU A 118 9.29 -55.16 8.17
C LEU A 118 8.75 -56.59 8.45
N ASP A 119 7.47 -56.69 8.87
CA ASP A 119 6.45 -57.46 8.13
C ASP A 119 4.99 -57.11 8.51
N GLU A 120 4.08 -57.31 7.55
CA GLU A 120 2.63 -57.04 7.57
C GLU A 120 1.79 -58.23 8.11
N HIS A 121 0.47 -57.99 8.22
CA HIS A 121 -0.67 -58.92 8.42
C HIS A 121 -1.24 -59.07 9.84
N SER A 122 -2.41 -58.46 10.10
CA SER A 122 -3.72 -59.17 10.14
C SER A 122 -4.82 -58.31 10.79
N GLU A 123 -6.01 -58.32 10.17
CA GLU A 123 -7.25 -57.65 10.60
C GLU A 123 -7.89 -58.26 11.88
N PRO A 124 -8.78 -57.52 12.58
CA PRO A 124 -9.34 -57.92 13.87
C PRO A 124 -10.73 -58.60 13.78
N PRO A 125 -11.16 -59.34 14.81
CA PRO A 125 -12.56 -59.71 14.99
C PRO A 125 -13.28 -58.85 16.06
N PRO A 126 -14.64 -58.88 16.12
CA PRO A 126 -15.45 -57.71 16.50
C PRO A 126 -16.35 -57.91 17.76
N VAL A 127 -17.25 -56.93 18.00
CA VAL A 127 -18.58 -57.05 18.69
C VAL A 127 -18.54 -56.91 20.24
N LYS A 128 -19.38 -56.20 21.04
CA LYS A 128 -20.58 -55.32 20.96
C LYS A 128 -20.77 -54.60 22.31
N ALA A 129 -21.19 -53.33 22.24
CA ALA A 129 -22.40 -52.69 22.84
C ALA A 129 -22.87 -53.02 24.28
N ALA A 130 -23.07 -51.96 25.08
CA ALA A 130 -24.31 -51.70 25.83
C ALA A 130 -24.33 -50.28 26.45
N GLU A 131 -25.45 -49.58 26.27
CA GLU A 131 -25.91 -48.33 26.88
C GLU A 131 -26.11 -48.51 28.41
N THR A 132 -26.05 -47.50 29.28
CA THR A 132 -27.18 -46.59 29.58
C THR A 132 -26.82 -45.54 30.65
N VAL A 133 -27.22 -44.29 30.38
CA VAL A 133 -27.91 -43.25 31.21
C VAL A 133 -27.68 -43.19 32.74
N VAL A 134 -27.39 -41.98 33.28
CA VAL A 134 -28.23 -41.16 34.21
C VAL A 134 -27.37 -40.10 34.96
N SER A 135 -27.71 -38.83 34.70
CA SER A 135 -27.80 -37.65 35.59
C SER A 135 -27.24 -37.72 37.03
N ALA A 136 -26.47 -36.69 37.45
CA ALA A 136 -26.90 -35.65 38.41
C ALA A 136 -25.71 -34.81 38.92
N ALA A 137 -26.07 -33.66 39.51
CA ALA A 137 -25.29 -32.46 39.76
C ALA A 137 -24.28 -32.47 40.94
N VAL A 138 -23.48 -31.39 40.93
CA VAL A 138 -22.47 -30.86 41.89
C VAL A 138 -22.92 -30.90 43.37
N PRO A 139 -21.97 -30.96 44.34
CA PRO A 139 -21.58 -29.72 45.05
C PRO A 139 -20.09 -29.63 45.47
N ALA A 140 -19.77 -28.48 46.08
CA ALA A 140 -18.47 -27.86 46.30
C ALA A 140 -17.70 -28.27 47.58
N ALA A 141 -16.40 -27.86 47.58
CA ALA A 141 -15.55 -27.41 48.70
C ALA A 141 -15.15 -28.37 49.85
N ALA A 142 -13.83 -28.53 50.07
CA ALA A 142 -13.13 -28.18 51.33
C ALA A 142 -11.63 -28.61 51.37
N ALA A 143 -10.79 -27.63 51.72
CA ALA A 143 -9.64 -27.66 52.65
C ALA A 143 -8.60 -28.80 52.65
N VAL A 144 -7.32 -28.40 52.56
CA VAL A 144 -6.21 -29.04 53.29
C VAL A 144 -5.42 -27.95 54.03
N ALA A 145 -5.30 -28.15 55.33
CA ALA A 145 -4.63 -27.27 56.29
C ALA A 145 -3.13 -27.59 56.43
N ALA A 146 -2.37 -26.57 56.81
CA ALA A 146 -0.95 -26.61 57.14
C ALA A 146 -0.70 -26.74 58.65
N ALA A 147 0.45 -27.29 59.01
CA ALA A 147 1.13 -27.20 60.30
C ALA A 147 2.64 -27.37 60.04
N ALA A 148 3.62 -26.80 60.75
CA ALA A 148 3.71 -25.73 61.74
C ALA A 148 5.22 -25.45 61.92
N GLY A 149 5.62 -24.22 62.29
CA GLY A 149 6.97 -23.88 62.72
C GLY A 149 7.07 -22.39 63.05
N GLY A 150 7.16 -22.07 64.34
CA GLY A 150 6.75 -20.78 64.92
C GLY A 150 7.74 -19.62 64.87
N GLN A 151 7.19 -18.43 65.11
CA GLN A 151 7.92 -17.17 65.34
C GLN A 151 7.49 -16.52 66.66
N GLN A 152 8.49 -15.90 67.28
CA GLN A 152 8.49 -15.24 68.58
C GLN A 152 7.88 -13.82 68.46
N LYS A 153 7.06 -13.43 69.44
CA LYS A 153 6.41 -12.11 69.52
C LYS A 153 7.39 -11.02 69.97
N VAL A 154 7.40 -9.88 69.26
CA VAL A 154 7.73 -8.56 69.83
C VAL A 154 6.67 -7.57 69.36
N ALA A 155 6.03 -6.89 70.31
CA ALA A 155 5.01 -5.87 70.06
C ALA A 155 5.65 -4.49 69.85
N VAL A 156 5.20 -3.75 68.84
CA VAL A 156 5.50 -2.32 68.65
C VAL A 156 4.18 -1.56 68.47
N ALA A 157 4.03 -0.47 69.22
CA ALA A 157 2.85 0.40 69.28
C ALA A 157 2.63 1.19 67.97
N PRO A 158 1.40 1.70 67.69
CA PRO A 158 1.06 2.35 66.44
C PRO A 158 1.62 3.78 66.37
N ALA A 159 2.36 4.10 65.30
CA ALA A 159 2.79 5.46 64.99
C ALA A 159 1.66 6.26 64.31
N LYS A 160 1.55 7.55 64.66
CA LYS A 160 0.57 8.51 64.10
C LYS A 160 0.74 8.70 62.58
N PRO A 161 -0.31 9.08 61.84
CA PRO A 161 -0.24 9.30 60.40
C PRO A 161 0.58 10.55 60.11
N GLN A 162 1.69 10.39 59.37
CA GLN A 162 2.44 11.51 58.82
C GLN A 162 1.73 11.98 57.54
N ALA A 163 1.43 13.28 57.48
CA ALA A 163 0.78 13.90 56.32
C ALA A 163 1.61 13.66 55.06
N ALA A 164 0.98 13.07 54.04
CA ALA A 164 1.58 12.85 52.74
C ALA A 164 1.96 14.20 52.12
N ALA A 165 3.23 14.33 51.72
CA ALA A 165 3.69 15.44 50.91
C ALA A 165 2.84 15.55 49.63
N PRO A 166 2.55 16.77 49.14
CA PRO A 166 1.77 16.94 47.92
C PRO A 166 2.52 16.25 46.77
N LYS A 167 1.86 15.30 46.11
CA LYS A 167 2.35 14.71 44.87
C LYS A 167 2.53 15.85 43.87
N ALA A 168 3.78 16.16 43.53
CA ALA A 168 4.07 17.04 42.43
C ALA A 168 3.39 16.47 41.19
N ALA A 169 2.42 17.21 40.64
CA ALA A 169 1.84 16.88 39.36
C ALA A 169 2.99 16.86 38.34
N LEU A 170 3.19 15.72 37.68
CA LEU A 170 4.06 15.65 36.52
C LEU A 170 3.57 16.71 35.52
N LYS A 171 4.40 17.73 35.27
CA LYS A 171 4.16 18.70 34.19
C LYS A 171 4.14 17.93 32.88
N VAL A 172 2.97 17.85 32.25
CA VAL A 172 2.73 17.25 30.93
C VAL A 172 3.24 18.18 29.80
N GLU A 173 4.08 19.17 30.13
CA GLU A 173 4.56 20.19 29.18
C GLU A 173 5.52 19.62 28.12
N GLY A 174 6.05 18.40 28.26
CA GLY A 174 6.96 17.77 27.29
C GLY A 174 6.41 16.55 26.53
N LEU A 175 5.15 16.17 26.72
CA LEU A 175 4.53 14.99 26.07
C LEU A 175 3.71 15.32 24.83
N LEU A 176 3.41 16.60 24.62
CA LEU A 176 2.80 17.08 23.40
C LEU A 176 3.95 17.58 22.52
N ARG A 177 4.29 16.84 21.45
CA ARG A 177 5.10 17.43 20.37
C ARG A 177 4.38 18.71 19.96
N GLU A 178 5.04 19.85 20.14
CA GLU A 178 4.46 21.15 19.83
C GLU A 178 4.05 21.15 18.35
N ARG A 179 2.75 21.33 18.09
CA ARG A 179 2.23 21.30 16.73
C ARG A 179 2.68 22.58 16.04
N ALA A 180 3.42 22.44 14.94
CA ALA A 180 3.82 23.57 14.12
C ALA A 180 2.58 24.35 13.67
N GLN A 181 2.57 25.66 13.88
CA GLN A 181 1.50 26.52 13.38
C GLN A 181 1.77 26.81 11.91
N LEU A 182 0.98 26.18 11.06
CA LEU A 182 1.06 26.36 9.61
C LEU A 182 0.84 27.82 9.23
N HIS A 183 1.63 28.27 8.25
CA HIS A 183 1.43 29.55 7.60
C HIS A 183 -0.03 29.67 7.06
N PRO A 184 -0.70 30.83 7.19
CA PRO A 184 -2.10 30.99 6.77
C PRO A 184 -2.37 30.59 5.31
N LEU A 185 -1.40 30.85 4.41
CA LEU A 185 -1.46 30.40 3.03
C LEU A 185 -1.55 28.87 2.92
N LEU A 186 -0.71 28.13 3.66
CA LEU A 186 -0.72 26.68 3.64
C LEU A 186 -2.00 26.10 4.23
N GLU A 187 -2.57 26.73 5.26
CA GLU A 187 -3.88 26.33 5.80
C GLU A 187 -4.99 26.47 4.76
N LYS A 188 -5.09 27.64 4.10
CA LYS A 188 -6.06 27.84 3.00
C LYS A 188 -5.83 26.86 1.85
N MET A 189 -4.57 26.64 1.47
CA MET A 189 -4.24 25.69 0.42
C MET A 189 -4.57 24.25 0.83
N ALA A 190 -4.39 23.87 2.09
CA ALA A 190 -4.76 22.56 2.59
C ALA A 190 -6.26 22.31 2.43
N GLU A 191 -7.11 23.26 2.81
CA GLU A 191 -8.57 23.15 2.63
C GLU A 191 -8.97 23.06 1.17
N GLU A 192 -8.37 23.90 0.32
CA GLU A 192 -8.67 23.92 -1.11
C GLU A 192 -8.19 22.64 -1.80
N SER A 193 -7.11 22.02 -1.31
CA SER A 193 -6.61 20.73 -1.81
C SER A 193 -7.67 19.63 -1.68
N LEU A 194 -8.48 19.63 -0.61
CA LEU A 194 -9.56 18.68 -0.43
C LEU A 194 -10.71 18.96 -1.39
N LYS A 195 -11.16 20.22 -1.49
CA LYS A 195 -12.28 20.63 -2.35
C LYS A 195 -12.02 20.35 -3.83
N ARG A 196 -10.78 20.54 -4.28
CA ARG A 196 -10.37 20.34 -5.68
C ARG A 196 -9.75 18.98 -5.95
N ASN A 197 -9.77 18.09 -4.95
CA ASN A 197 -9.14 16.77 -5.02
C ASN A 197 -7.66 16.81 -5.48
N ALA A 198 -6.91 17.83 -5.05
CA ALA A 198 -5.48 17.91 -5.32
C ALA A 198 -4.72 16.79 -4.58
N SER A 199 -3.74 16.21 -5.25
CA SER A 199 -2.88 15.16 -4.69
C SER A 199 -1.69 15.75 -3.93
N ASP A 200 -1.12 16.85 -4.46
CA ASP A 200 0.10 17.45 -3.92
C ASP A 200 -0.01 18.99 -3.93
N ILE A 201 0.66 19.64 -2.98
CA ILE A 201 0.89 21.09 -2.88
C ILE A 201 2.39 21.33 -3.03
N PHE A 202 2.75 22.33 -3.82
CA PHE A 202 4.14 22.73 -4.08
C PHE A 202 4.39 24.15 -3.61
N ILE A 203 5.47 24.34 -2.87
CA ILE A 203 6.04 25.63 -2.52
C ILE A 203 7.46 25.66 -3.08
N SER A 204 7.74 26.64 -3.94
CA SER A 204 9.06 26.85 -4.52
C SER A 204 9.30 28.35 -4.70
N SER A 205 10.56 28.75 -4.64
CA SER A 205 10.97 30.13 -4.88
C SER A 205 10.87 30.47 -6.37
N ASN A 206 10.50 31.72 -6.68
CA ASN A 206 10.28 32.27 -8.02
C ASN A 206 9.19 31.56 -8.83
N PHE A 207 8.30 30.81 -8.16
CA PHE A 207 7.13 30.21 -8.78
C PHE A 207 5.91 30.39 -7.88
N PRO A 208 4.69 30.54 -8.41
CA PRO A 208 3.50 30.61 -7.57
C PRO A 208 3.28 29.30 -6.81
N PRO A 209 2.72 29.34 -5.59
CA PRO A 209 2.24 28.14 -4.91
C PRO A 209 1.32 27.37 -5.85
N SER A 210 1.45 26.05 -5.90
CA SER A 210 0.77 25.26 -6.93
C SER A 210 0.17 23.98 -6.38
N PHE A 211 -0.91 23.53 -6.99
CA PHE A 211 -1.51 22.22 -6.77
C PHE A 211 -1.14 21.26 -7.88
N LYS A 212 -1.14 19.96 -7.58
CA LYS A 212 -1.25 18.93 -8.61
C LYS A 212 -2.64 18.30 -8.54
N ILE A 213 -3.41 18.44 -9.62
CA ILE A 213 -4.78 17.93 -9.74
C ILE A 213 -4.80 17.03 -10.98
N ASP A 214 -5.21 15.77 -10.82
CA ASP A 214 -5.25 14.77 -11.88
C ASP A 214 -3.94 14.65 -12.70
N GLY A 215 -2.80 14.82 -12.02
CA GLY A 215 -1.47 14.75 -12.63
C GLY A 215 -0.95 16.06 -13.21
N THR A 216 -1.79 17.10 -13.33
CA THR A 216 -1.45 18.39 -13.90
C THR A 216 -1.09 19.40 -12.81
N LEU A 217 0.02 20.13 -12.98
CA LEU A 217 0.40 21.23 -12.08
C LEU A 217 -0.42 22.48 -12.41
N ILE A 218 -1.13 23.02 -11.43
CA ILE A 218 -2.01 24.18 -11.55
C ILE A 218 -1.55 25.25 -10.55
N PRO A 219 -0.95 26.36 -11.02
CA PRO A 219 -0.59 27.49 -10.17
C PRO A 219 -1.81 28.16 -9.55
N VAL A 220 -1.69 28.53 -8.28
CA VAL A 220 -2.64 29.45 -7.63
C VAL A 220 -2.40 30.85 -8.20
N PRO A 221 -3.44 31.69 -8.42
CA PRO A 221 -3.32 33.04 -8.96
C PRO A 221 -2.75 34.01 -7.90
N LEU A 222 -1.53 33.74 -7.46
CA LEU A 222 -0.74 34.56 -6.55
C LEU A 222 0.57 34.93 -7.25
N LYS A 223 1.22 35.98 -6.73
CA LYS A 223 2.55 36.36 -7.20
C LYS A 223 3.53 35.21 -6.95
N PRO A 224 4.54 35.00 -7.83
CA PRO A 224 5.62 34.06 -7.57
C PRO A 224 6.26 34.37 -6.21
N LEU A 225 6.50 33.34 -5.40
CA LEU A 225 7.08 33.51 -4.07
C LEU A 225 8.54 33.97 -4.18
N THR A 226 8.95 34.88 -3.32
CA THR A 226 10.37 35.18 -3.12
C THR A 226 11.07 34.06 -2.34
N GLU A 227 12.40 34.07 -2.33
CA GLU A 227 13.21 33.09 -1.58
C GLU A 227 12.91 33.15 -0.07
N ASP A 228 12.77 34.36 0.47
CA ASP A 228 12.44 34.58 1.88
C ASP A 228 11.02 34.13 2.23
N GLU A 229 10.03 34.39 1.37
CA GLU A 229 8.64 33.95 1.58
C GLU A 229 8.52 32.43 1.53
N ALA A 230 9.15 31.79 0.54
CA ALA A 230 9.17 30.33 0.44
C ALA A 230 9.82 29.72 1.70
N ALA A 231 10.96 30.26 2.14
CA ALA A 231 11.61 29.83 3.37
C ALA A 231 10.71 30.01 4.59
N GLN A 232 10.06 31.16 4.77
CA GLN A 232 9.13 31.39 5.89
C GLN A 232 7.98 30.38 5.90
N ILE A 233 7.40 30.09 4.73
CA ILE A 233 6.33 29.10 4.59
C ILE A 233 6.84 27.71 4.97
N VAL A 234 8.01 27.29 4.48
CA VAL A 234 8.60 25.98 4.82
C VAL A 234 8.96 25.90 6.31
N TYR A 235 9.59 26.91 6.90
CA TYR A 235 9.93 26.87 8.31
C TYR A 235 8.71 26.88 9.24
N SER A 236 7.56 27.35 8.77
CA SER A 236 6.30 27.30 9.53
C SER A 236 5.79 25.87 9.76
N THR A 237 6.24 24.90 8.95
CA THR A 237 5.78 23.50 9.06
C THR A 237 6.65 22.67 10.02
N PHE A 238 7.78 23.21 10.48
CA PHE A 238 8.74 22.52 11.34
C PHE A 238 8.44 22.71 12.83
N ASN A 239 8.64 21.65 13.62
CA ASN A 239 8.86 21.75 15.05
C ASN A 239 10.32 22.17 15.36
N ASP A 240 10.64 22.43 16.62
CA ASP A 240 11.96 22.97 16.99
C ASP A 240 13.12 22.01 16.70
N GLU A 241 12.92 20.69 16.87
CA GLU A 241 13.93 19.69 16.50
C GLU A 241 14.19 19.70 14.98
N GLN A 242 13.13 19.80 14.18
CA GLN A 242 13.21 19.86 12.72
C GLN A 242 13.88 21.15 12.23
N LYS A 243 13.61 22.30 12.88
CA LYS A 243 14.29 23.56 12.56
C LYS A 243 15.80 23.47 12.81
N GLU A 244 16.22 22.73 13.83
CA GLU A 244 17.65 22.51 14.11
C GLU A 244 18.29 21.49 13.16
N ALA A 245 17.52 20.47 12.75
CA ALA A 245 17.99 19.41 11.85
C ALA A 245 18.09 19.86 10.39
N PHE A 246 17.12 20.63 9.89
CA PHE A 246 17.00 20.96 8.46
C PHE A 246 18.27 21.59 7.85
N PRO A 247 18.94 22.56 8.49
CA PRO A 247 20.17 23.14 7.94
C PRO A 247 21.35 22.16 7.89
N LYS A 248 21.31 21.08 8.67
CA LYS A 248 22.36 20.05 8.74
C LYS A 248 22.11 18.93 7.73
N GLU A 249 20.87 18.46 7.65
CA GLU A 249 20.45 17.33 6.81
C GLU A 249 20.11 17.72 5.37
N LEU A 250 19.80 19.00 5.11
CA LEU A 250 19.41 19.58 3.80
C LEU A 250 18.10 19.04 3.19
N GLU A 251 17.56 17.97 3.74
CA GLU A 251 16.26 17.39 3.40
C GLU A 251 15.58 16.84 4.66
N LEU A 252 14.25 16.97 4.73
CA LEU A 252 13.44 16.40 5.81
C LEU A 252 12.15 15.80 5.26
N ASN A 253 11.85 14.59 5.72
CA ASN A 253 10.58 13.90 5.48
C ASN A 253 9.81 13.80 6.81
N TYR A 254 8.56 14.25 6.83
CA TYR A 254 7.73 14.22 8.04
C TYR A 254 6.24 14.31 7.71
N SER A 255 5.41 14.03 8.70
CA SER A 255 3.96 14.18 8.60
C SER A 255 3.50 15.49 9.25
N LEU A 256 2.47 16.09 8.67
CA LEU A 256 1.85 17.34 9.11
C LEU A 256 0.32 17.17 9.12
N GLN A 257 -0.37 17.87 10.01
CA GLN A 257 -1.83 17.96 10.03
C GLN A 257 -2.25 19.44 10.02
N SER A 258 -3.16 19.81 9.11
CA SER A 258 -3.78 21.13 9.06
C SER A 258 -4.76 21.33 10.22
N LYS A 259 -5.14 22.58 10.51
CA LYS A 259 -6.19 22.87 11.53
C LYS A 259 -7.51 22.16 11.21
N SER A 260 -7.83 22.06 9.92
CA SER A 260 -9.03 21.39 9.41
C SER A 260 -8.91 19.85 9.39
N GLY A 261 -7.84 19.30 9.98
CA GLY A 261 -7.66 17.86 10.20
C GLY A 261 -7.04 17.11 9.02
N ILE A 262 -6.77 17.80 7.91
CA ILE A 262 -6.22 17.20 6.69
C ILE A 262 -4.75 16.87 6.94
N ARG A 263 -4.36 15.64 6.65
CA ARG A 263 -2.99 15.17 6.87
C ARG A 263 -2.18 15.21 5.59
N PHE A 264 -0.91 15.54 5.72
CA PHE A 264 0.04 15.59 4.63
C PHE A 264 1.31 14.85 5.00
N ARG A 265 1.89 14.16 4.01
CA ARG A 265 3.30 13.82 4.03
C ARG A 265 4.06 14.95 3.36
N VAL A 266 5.09 15.42 4.04
CA VAL A 266 5.84 16.60 3.64
C VAL A 266 7.28 16.22 3.38
N ASN A 267 7.79 16.64 2.23
CA ASN A 267 9.22 16.64 1.91
C ASN A 267 9.67 18.09 1.77
N ALA A 268 10.53 18.53 2.67
CA ALA A 268 11.21 19.83 2.59
C ALA A 268 12.65 19.59 2.12
N TYR A 269 13.16 20.46 1.24
CA TYR A 269 14.47 20.26 0.62
C TYR A 269 15.14 21.59 0.27
N HIS A 270 16.46 21.54 0.06
CA HIS A 270 17.23 22.62 -0.51
C HIS A 270 17.48 22.41 -2.01
N GLU A 271 17.33 23.47 -2.82
CA GLU A 271 17.58 23.46 -4.26
C GLU A 271 18.31 24.75 -4.65
N GLN A 272 19.54 24.65 -5.19
CA GLN A 272 20.31 25.80 -5.67
C GLN A 272 20.44 26.96 -4.65
N GLY A 273 20.54 26.64 -3.36
CA GLY A 273 20.60 27.63 -2.27
C GLY A 273 19.23 28.14 -1.79
N ARG A 274 18.14 27.66 -2.40
CA ARG A 274 16.75 27.98 -2.06
C ARG A 274 16.11 26.83 -1.31
N ILE A 275 14.93 27.06 -0.75
CA ILE A 275 14.16 26.06 -0.02
C ILE A 275 12.85 25.79 -0.75
N GLY A 276 12.49 24.51 -0.83
CA GLY A 276 11.23 24.04 -1.41
C GLY A 276 10.49 23.08 -0.48
N LEU A 277 9.21 22.89 -0.79
CA LEU A 277 8.31 21.98 -0.09
C LEU A 277 7.40 21.26 -1.07
N VAL A 278 7.23 19.96 -0.87
CA VAL A 278 6.12 19.20 -1.45
C VAL A 278 5.29 18.59 -0.33
N MET A 279 4.00 18.89 -0.29
CA MET A 279 3.05 18.28 0.63
C MET A 279 2.09 17.38 -0.14
N ARG A 280 2.15 16.07 0.08
CA ARG A 280 1.21 15.09 -0.47
C ARG A 280 0.07 14.86 0.51
N ARG A 281 -1.17 15.03 0.07
CA ARG A 281 -2.36 14.77 0.91
C ARG A 281 -2.48 13.28 1.22
N ILE A 282 -2.66 12.94 2.49
CA ILE A 282 -2.94 11.58 2.98
C ILE A 282 -4.45 11.37 2.99
N THR A 283 -4.91 10.24 2.46
CA THR A 283 -6.34 9.98 2.28
C THR A 283 -6.98 9.41 3.55
N THR A 284 -8.09 10.00 3.99
CA THR A 284 -8.90 9.52 5.12
C THR A 284 -10.12 8.73 4.68
N ASP A 285 -10.63 9.01 3.48
CA ASP A 285 -11.81 8.35 2.93
C ASP A 285 -11.40 7.01 2.32
N ILE A 286 -11.64 5.94 3.08
CA ILE A 286 -11.34 4.58 2.66
C ILE A 286 -12.56 4.02 1.92
N LEU A 287 -12.37 3.74 0.63
CA LEU A 287 -13.38 3.06 -0.18
C LEU A 287 -13.61 1.63 0.34
N THR A 288 -14.86 1.17 0.31
CA THR A 288 -15.19 -0.19 0.73
C THR A 288 -14.77 -1.21 -0.33
N ILE A 289 -14.73 -2.49 0.05
CA ILE A 289 -14.50 -3.60 -0.88
C ILE A 289 -15.54 -3.59 -2.01
N ASP A 290 -16.78 -3.17 -1.71
CA ASP A 290 -17.87 -3.08 -2.67
C ASP A 290 -17.72 -1.88 -3.63
N ASP A 291 -17.32 -0.71 -3.11
CA ASP A 291 -17.06 0.49 -3.93
C ASP A 291 -15.92 0.25 -4.93
N LEU A 292 -14.91 -0.52 -4.52
CA LEU A 292 -13.78 -0.91 -5.36
C LEU A 292 -14.11 -2.07 -6.31
N GLN A 293 -15.32 -2.65 -6.23
CA GLN A 293 -15.75 -3.82 -7.00
C GLN A 293 -14.82 -5.02 -6.85
N LEU A 294 -14.20 -5.19 -5.66
CA LEU A 294 -13.27 -6.28 -5.38
C LEU A 294 -14.01 -7.59 -5.06
N PRO A 295 -13.34 -8.75 -5.19
CA PRO A 295 -13.94 -10.04 -4.85
C PRO A 295 -14.45 -10.10 -3.41
N GLN A 296 -15.67 -10.63 -3.22
CA GLN A 296 -16.30 -10.71 -1.89
C GLN A 296 -15.56 -11.65 -0.94
N SER A 297 -14.81 -12.61 -1.48
CA SER A 297 -13.91 -13.48 -0.72
C SER A 297 -12.90 -12.67 0.13
N LEU A 298 -12.51 -11.46 -0.29
CA LEU A 298 -11.62 -10.59 0.49
C LEU A 298 -12.21 -10.19 1.86
N LYS A 299 -13.54 -10.06 1.98
CA LYS A 299 -14.21 -9.82 3.27
C LYS A 299 -13.97 -10.98 4.24
N THR A 300 -14.02 -12.21 3.73
CA THR A 300 -13.74 -13.43 4.51
C THR A 300 -12.27 -13.53 4.88
N LEU A 301 -11.36 -13.23 3.94
CA LEU A 301 -9.92 -13.24 4.20
C LEU A 301 -9.53 -12.21 5.26
N ALA A 302 -10.06 -10.98 5.20
CA ALA A 302 -9.82 -9.93 6.17
C ALA A 302 -10.20 -10.30 7.62
N MET A 303 -11.12 -11.25 7.78
CA MET A 303 -11.61 -11.74 9.08
C MET A 303 -10.88 -12.99 9.59
N ARG A 304 -9.85 -13.48 8.88
CA ARG A 304 -9.04 -14.61 9.35
C ARG A 304 -8.32 -14.27 10.65
N LYS A 305 -8.09 -15.27 11.50
CA LYS A 305 -7.47 -15.04 12.82
C LYS A 305 -5.95 -14.94 12.77
N ARG A 306 -5.32 -15.63 11.82
CA ARG A 306 -3.86 -15.75 11.71
C ARG A 306 -3.43 -16.06 10.29
N GLY A 307 -2.15 -15.88 10.00
CA GLY A 307 -1.50 -16.24 8.74
C GLY A 307 -1.09 -15.02 7.91
N LEU A 308 -0.72 -15.23 6.65
CA LEU A 308 -0.22 -14.20 5.73
C LEU A 308 -1.25 -13.85 4.66
N ILE A 309 -1.57 -12.57 4.54
CA ILE A 309 -2.29 -12.01 3.39
C ILE A 309 -1.34 -11.09 2.64
N ILE A 310 -1.11 -11.41 1.37
CA ILE A 310 -0.12 -10.74 0.54
C ILE A 310 -0.83 -9.97 -0.57
N LEU A 311 -0.57 -8.68 -0.67
CA LEU A 311 -1.04 -7.89 -1.81
C LEU A 311 0.11 -7.66 -2.78
N ALA A 312 -0.05 -8.15 -4.01
CA ALA A 312 0.96 -8.17 -5.04
C ALA A 312 0.58 -7.24 -6.21
N GLY A 313 1.56 -6.52 -6.75
CA GLY A 313 1.33 -5.64 -7.91
C GLY A 313 2.40 -4.56 -8.08
N ALA A 314 2.42 -3.96 -9.26
CA ALA A 314 3.29 -2.81 -9.55
C ALA A 314 2.92 -1.57 -8.71
N THR A 315 3.79 -0.54 -8.74
CA THR A 315 3.46 0.77 -8.16
C THR A 315 2.22 1.34 -8.85
N GLY A 316 1.31 1.91 -8.07
CA GLY A 316 0.06 2.47 -8.61
C GLY A 316 -0.98 1.42 -9.02
N SER A 317 -0.81 0.14 -8.69
CA SER A 317 -1.84 -0.88 -8.96
C SER A 317 -3.01 -0.87 -7.97
N GLY A 318 -2.96 -0.03 -6.93
CA GLY A 318 -4.02 0.09 -5.92
C GLY A 318 -3.90 -0.85 -4.72
N LYS A 319 -2.74 -1.49 -4.48
CA LYS A 319 -2.50 -2.39 -3.33
C LYS A 319 -2.90 -1.76 -1.99
N SER A 320 -2.36 -0.57 -1.69
CA SER A 320 -2.62 0.10 -0.42
C SER A 320 -4.11 0.45 -0.26
N THR A 321 -4.80 0.78 -1.36
CA THR A 321 -6.25 1.03 -1.37
C THR A 321 -7.04 -0.23 -1.00
N SER A 322 -6.72 -1.37 -1.62
CA SER A 322 -7.39 -2.65 -1.32
C SER A 322 -7.05 -3.15 0.09
N GLN A 323 -5.81 -3.00 0.54
CA GLN A 323 -5.40 -3.30 1.90
C GLN A 323 -6.19 -2.46 2.91
N ALA A 324 -6.29 -1.15 2.68
CA ALA A 324 -7.07 -0.26 3.53
C ALA A 324 -8.54 -0.67 3.59
N ALA A 325 -9.16 -1.01 2.45
CA ALA A 325 -10.54 -1.50 2.40
C ALA A 325 -10.76 -2.79 3.22
N MET A 326 -9.80 -3.73 3.17
CA MET A 326 -9.84 -4.96 3.96
C MET A 326 -9.68 -4.71 5.47
N LEU A 327 -8.74 -3.84 5.86
CA LEU A 327 -8.53 -3.48 7.26
C LEU A 327 -9.72 -2.70 7.83
N ASP A 328 -10.30 -1.80 7.05
CA ASP A 328 -11.50 -1.06 7.41
C ASP A 328 -12.72 -1.98 7.56
N TRP A 329 -12.87 -2.97 6.66
CA TRP A 329 -13.89 -4.01 6.82
C TRP A 329 -13.73 -4.73 8.15
N ARG A 330 -12.52 -5.16 8.52
CA ARG A 330 -12.28 -5.80 9.82
C ARG A 330 -12.57 -4.85 10.98
N ASN A 331 -12.10 -3.60 10.91
CA ASN A 331 -12.32 -2.58 11.94
C ASN A 331 -13.82 -2.33 12.21
N LYS A 332 -14.68 -2.45 11.20
CA LYS A 332 -16.13 -2.33 11.32
C LYS A 332 -16.82 -3.58 11.87
N HIS A 333 -16.20 -4.76 11.72
CA HIS A 333 -16.86 -6.05 12.00
C HIS A 333 -16.25 -6.85 13.16
N SER A 334 -15.03 -6.55 13.60
CA SER A 334 -14.36 -7.19 14.73
C SER A 334 -13.88 -6.16 15.75
N ALA A 335 -14.04 -6.50 17.03
CA ALA A 335 -13.24 -5.87 18.08
C ALA A 335 -11.86 -6.53 18.12
N GLY A 336 -10.82 -5.74 18.36
CA GLY A 336 -9.44 -6.20 18.37
C GLY A 336 -8.45 -5.04 18.30
N HIS A 337 -7.19 -5.36 18.05
CA HIS A 337 -6.12 -4.40 17.87
C HIS A 337 -5.42 -4.59 16.52
N ILE A 338 -5.45 -3.56 15.68
CA ILE A 338 -4.79 -3.52 14.38
C ILE A 338 -3.59 -2.58 14.50
N VAL A 339 -2.40 -3.11 14.25
CA VAL A 339 -1.15 -2.32 14.23
C VAL A 339 -0.66 -2.22 12.79
N THR A 340 -0.39 -1.02 12.30
CA THR A 340 0.26 -0.82 11.00
C THR A 340 1.64 -0.21 11.17
N ILE A 341 2.60 -0.73 10.43
CA ILE A 341 3.97 -0.22 10.36
C ILE A 341 4.20 0.10 8.88
N GLU A 342 4.36 1.37 8.54
CA GLU A 342 4.34 1.86 7.17
C GLU A 342 5.48 2.88 6.93
N ASP A 343 5.83 3.10 5.67
CA ASP A 343 6.86 4.04 5.24
C ASP A 343 6.52 4.61 3.85
N PRO A 344 5.69 5.67 3.77
CA PRO A 344 4.96 6.34 4.86
C PRO A 344 3.58 5.71 5.12
N ILE A 345 2.80 6.27 6.04
CA ILE A 345 1.38 5.95 6.16
C ILE A 345 0.59 6.52 4.96
N GLU A 346 -0.14 5.66 4.24
CA GLU A 346 -0.89 6.05 3.02
C GLU A 346 -2.38 6.34 3.31
N TYR A 347 -2.99 5.59 4.23
CA TYR A 347 -4.40 5.73 4.63
C TYR A 347 -4.51 5.87 6.13
N ILE A 348 -5.45 6.70 6.60
CA ILE A 348 -5.73 6.84 8.03
C ILE A 348 -6.96 6.05 8.41
N HIS A 349 -6.77 5.08 9.30
CA HIS A 349 -7.85 4.27 9.84
C HIS A 349 -8.35 4.87 11.15
N SER A 350 -9.59 5.38 11.15
CA SER A 350 -10.24 5.82 12.39
C SER A 350 -10.72 4.61 13.20
N PRO A 351 -10.49 4.56 14.54
CA PRO A 351 -11.02 3.48 15.37
C PRO A 351 -12.56 3.39 15.31
N ILE A 352 -13.10 2.18 15.10
CA ILE A 352 -14.55 1.92 15.09
C ILE A 352 -14.90 0.83 16.11
N LYS A 353 -14.64 -0.44 15.80
CA LYS A 353 -14.70 -1.53 16.79
C LYS A 353 -13.30 -2.01 17.20
N SER A 354 -12.32 -1.84 16.31
CA SER A 354 -10.92 -2.16 16.61
C SER A 354 -10.16 -0.91 17.09
N ILE A 355 -9.21 -1.13 17.99
CA ILE A 355 -8.15 -0.16 18.27
C ILE A 355 -7.22 -0.16 17.06
N ILE A 356 -6.84 1.02 16.60
CA ILE A 356 -5.91 1.21 15.49
C ILE A 356 -4.66 1.90 16.02
N THR A 357 -3.50 1.31 15.76
CA THR A 357 -2.18 1.90 16.05
C THR A 357 -1.38 1.94 14.75
N GLN A 358 -1.26 3.11 14.13
CA GLN A 358 -0.43 3.28 12.92
C GLN A 358 0.90 3.92 13.30
N ARG A 359 1.99 3.39 12.76
CA ARG A 359 3.35 3.85 13.04
C ARG A 359 4.12 4.04 11.75
N GLU A 360 4.60 5.25 11.55
CA GLU A 360 5.47 5.60 10.43
C GLU A 360 6.93 5.40 10.80
N VAL A 361 7.68 4.67 9.96
CA VAL A 361 9.13 4.50 10.12
C VAL A 361 9.83 5.84 9.86
N GLY A 362 10.77 6.20 10.74
CA GLY A 362 11.44 7.50 10.75
C GLY A 362 10.74 8.56 11.60
N LEU A 363 9.44 8.43 11.88
CA LEU A 363 8.66 9.42 12.64
C LEU A 363 8.20 8.91 14.02
N ASP A 364 7.56 7.73 14.04
CA ASP A 364 6.99 7.10 15.24
C ASP A 364 7.85 5.92 15.73
N THR A 365 8.80 5.49 14.90
CA THR A 365 9.74 4.43 15.21
C THR A 365 11.01 4.58 14.39
N HIS A 366 12.16 4.28 14.99
CA HIS A 366 13.45 4.44 14.31
C HIS A 366 13.71 3.36 13.25
N SER A 367 13.11 2.17 13.38
CA SER A 367 13.37 1.07 12.45
C SER A 367 12.23 0.05 12.42
N TRP A 368 12.11 -0.64 11.29
CA TRP A 368 11.19 -1.75 11.09
C TRP A 368 11.30 -2.82 12.19
N GLY A 369 12.52 -3.25 12.51
CA GLY A 369 12.75 -4.28 13.52
C GLY A 369 12.28 -3.88 14.92
N ALA A 370 12.58 -2.65 15.35
CA ALA A 370 12.09 -2.14 16.64
C ALA A 370 10.55 -2.03 16.65
N ALA A 371 9.97 -1.64 15.52
CA ALA A 371 8.53 -1.52 15.37
C ALA A 371 7.81 -2.88 15.50
N VAL A 372 8.29 -3.89 14.78
CA VAL A 372 7.73 -5.26 14.76
C VAL A 372 7.88 -5.92 16.13
N GLN A 373 9.07 -5.87 16.73
CA GLN A 373 9.30 -6.44 18.07
C GLN A 373 8.42 -5.79 19.15
N SER A 374 8.18 -4.48 19.02
CA SER A 374 7.27 -3.76 19.91
C SER A 374 5.82 -4.18 19.66
N ALA A 375 5.40 -4.27 18.40
CA ALA A 375 4.06 -4.69 18.01
C ALA A 375 3.72 -6.07 18.60
N MET A 376 4.62 -7.05 18.56
CA MET A 376 4.41 -8.38 19.16
C MET A 376 4.08 -8.35 20.66
N ARG A 377 4.39 -7.27 21.38
CA ARG A 377 4.10 -7.09 22.82
C ARG A 377 2.91 -6.18 23.09
N GLN A 378 2.26 -5.67 22.05
CA GLN A 378 1.09 -4.80 22.14
C GLN A 378 -0.23 -5.57 22.01
N ALA A 379 -0.17 -6.91 22.10
CA ALA A 379 -1.31 -7.81 21.90
C ALA A 379 -2.13 -7.50 20.63
N PRO A 380 -1.49 -7.38 19.44
CA PRO A 380 -2.22 -7.14 18.19
C PRO A 380 -2.97 -8.40 17.76
N ASP A 381 -4.09 -8.23 17.08
CA ASP A 381 -4.76 -9.30 16.33
C ASP A 381 -4.32 -9.30 14.86
N VAL A 382 -4.03 -8.10 14.34
CA VAL A 382 -3.54 -7.88 12.97
C VAL A 382 -2.33 -6.99 13.00
N VAL A 383 -1.31 -7.35 12.24
CA VAL A 383 -0.14 -6.51 12.01
C VAL A 383 0.06 -6.30 10.52
N VAL A 384 0.21 -5.06 10.10
CA VAL A 384 0.56 -4.70 8.72
C VAL A 384 2.05 -4.34 8.71
N VAL A 385 2.80 -5.04 7.87
CA VAL A 385 4.18 -4.73 7.53
C VAL A 385 4.13 -4.12 6.13
N GLY A 386 4.35 -2.81 5.99
CA GLY A 386 4.10 -2.04 4.76
C GLY A 386 4.52 -2.75 3.46
N GLU A 387 5.76 -2.57 3.02
CA GLU A 387 6.28 -3.20 1.80
C GLU A 387 7.45 -4.14 2.10
N VAL A 388 7.34 -5.38 1.65
CA VAL A 388 8.43 -6.37 1.73
C VAL A 388 9.31 -6.24 0.49
N ARG A 389 10.58 -5.87 0.71
CA ARG A 389 11.57 -5.62 -0.36
C ARG A 389 12.79 -6.53 -0.29
N ASN A 390 13.07 -7.08 0.88
CA ASN A 390 14.28 -7.85 1.17
C ASN A 390 13.99 -8.96 2.19
N GLU A 391 14.98 -9.84 2.38
CA GLU A 391 14.95 -10.94 3.34
C GLU A 391 14.47 -10.49 4.74
N MET A 392 15.07 -9.44 5.29
CA MET A 392 14.77 -8.97 6.65
C MET A 392 13.30 -8.58 6.82
N SER A 393 12.72 -7.85 5.86
CA SER A 393 11.30 -7.47 5.89
C SER A 393 10.36 -8.68 5.77
N MET A 394 10.75 -9.71 5.01
CA MET A 394 9.98 -10.94 4.87
C MET A 394 10.02 -11.78 6.16
N GLU A 395 11.18 -11.85 6.81
CA GLU A 395 11.35 -12.53 8.11
C GLU A 395 10.42 -11.94 9.17
N TYR A 396 10.26 -10.62 9.21
CA TYR A 396 9.31 -9.98 10.13
C TYR A 396 7.87 -10.43 9.89
N ALA A 397 7.43 -10.50 8.63
CA ALA A 397 6.09 -10.96 8.29
C ALA A 397 5.88 -12.45 8.65
N LEU A 398 6.86 -13.30 8.35
CA LEU A 398 6.82 -14.73 8.69
C LEU A 398 6.75 -14.95 10.21
N GLN A 399 7.59 -14.25 10.98
CA GLN A 399 7.57 -14.34 12.44
C GLN A 399 6.21 -13.95 13.03
N LEU A 400 5.58 -12.90 12.52
CA LEU A 400 4.24 -12.47 12.95
C LEU A 400 3.19 -13.55 12.67
N ALA A 401 3.21 -14.15 11.49
CA ALA A 401 2.27 -15.21 11.12
C ALA A 401 2.47 -16.50 11.94
N GLN A 402 3.73 -16.95 12.10
CA GLN A 402 4.09 -18.13 12.88
C GLN A 402 3.72 -18.00 14.37
N THR A 403 3.77 -16.77 14.90
CA THR A 403 3.36 -16.47 16.28
C THR A 403 1.84 -16.29 16.45
N GLY A 404 1.07 -16.53 15.39
CA GLY A 404 -0.39 -16.64 15.45
C GLY A 404 -1.15 -15.34 15.16
N HIS A 405 -0.47 -14.32 14.63
CA HIS A 405 -1.10 -13.08 14.19
C HIS A 405 -1.56 -13.18 12.74
N LEU A 406 -2.56 -12.38 12.34
CA LEU A 406 -2.82 -12.14 10.92
C LEU A 406 -1.89 -11.03 10.45
N CYS A 407 -0.97 -11.34 9.54
CA CYS A 407 -0.03 -10.38 8.99
C CYS A 407 -0.42 -10.02 7.55
N PHE A 408 -0.49 -8.72 7.27
CA PHE A 408 -0.63 -8.19 5.93
C PHE A 408 0.68 -7.56 5.48
N PHE A 409 1.03 -7.72 4.20
CA PHE A 409 2.07 -6.91 3.59
C PHE A 409 1.85 -6.74 2.09
N THR A 410 2.56 -5.78 1.52
CA THR A 410 2.58 -5.56 0.07
C THR A 410 3.91 -5.99 -0.53
N ILE A 411 3.89 -6.44 -1.78
CA ILE A 411 5.09 -6.80 -2.53
C ILE A 411 4.92 -6.46 -4.02
N HIS A 412 6.04 -6.14 -4.67
CA HIS A 412 6.07 -5.97 -6.12
C HIS A 412 6.24 -7.31 -6.82
N ALA A 413 5.11 -7.84 -7.29
CA ALA A 413 5.02 -9.00 -8.16
C ALA A 413 3.93 -8.77 -9.22
N THR A 414 3.97 -9.56 -10.28
CA THR A 414 3.13 -9.45 -11.48
C THR A 414 1.75 -10.09 -11.30
N ASN A 415 1.67 -11.22 -10.60
CA ASN A 415 0.48 -12.01 -10.33
C ASN A 415 0.63 -12.83 -9.04
N ALA A 416 -0.39 -13.59 -8.65
CA ALA A 416 -0.43 -14.30 -7.39
C ALA A 416 0.58 -15.46 -7.32
N SER A 417 0.69 -16.28 -8.37
CA SER A 417 1.62 -17.42 -8.38
C SER A 417 3.10 -16.98 -8.40
N GLN A 418 3.45 -15.99 -9.24
CA GLN A 418 4.81 -15.41 -9.30
C GLN A 418 5.18 -14.63 -8.04
N THR A 419 4.22 -14.33 -7.15
CA THR A 419 4.53 -13.76 -5.84
C THR A 419 5.33 -14.74 -4.98
N VAL A 420 5.04 -16.05 -5.06
CA VAL A 420 5.81 -17.08 -4.35
C VAL A 420 7.25 -17.10 -4.84
N GLU A 421 7.45 -17.09 -6.16
CA GLU A 421 8.77 -17.00 -6.78
C GLU A 421 9.51 -15.72 -6.39
N ARG A 422 8.81 -14.58 -6.39
CA ARG A 422 9.40 -13.30 -5.96
C ARG A 422 9.91 -13.35 -4.52
N ILE A 423 9.18 -14.02 -3.62
CA ILE A 423 9.59 -14.21 -2.22
C ILE A 423 10.81 -15.12 -2.15
N MET A 424 10.83 -16.24 -2.88
CA MET A 424 11.99 -17.13 -2.93
C MET A 424 13.25 -16.39 -3.38
N ASN A 425 13.15 -15.51 -4.36
CA ASN A 425 14.26 -14.70 -4.88
C ASN A 425 14.81 -13.67 -3.88
N LEU A 426 14.19 -13.50 -2.70
CA LEU A 426 14.77 -12.73 -1.60
C LEU A 426 15.81 -13.52 -0.79
N TYR A 427 15.85 -14.84 -0.97
CA TYR A 427 16.67 -15.78 -0.20
C TYR A 427 17.66 -16.53 -1.09
N PRO A 428 18.81 -16.94 -0.53
CA PRO A 428 19.68 -17.94 -1.15
C PRO A 428 18.95 -19.26 -1.42
N GLU A 429 19.33 -19.96 -2.50
CA GLU A 429 18.67 -21.20 -2.97
C GLU A 429 18.61 -22.29 -1.89
N GLU A 430 19.60 -22.36 -1.01
CA GLU A 430 19.67 -23.36 0.06
C GLU A 430 18.53 -23.20 1.08
N ARG A 431 17.96 -22.00 1.18
CA ARG A 431 16.84 -21.69 2.09
C ARG A 431 15.47 -21.86 1.44
N HIS A 432 15.38 -22.03 0.12
CA HIS A 432 14.10 -22.13 -0.60
C HIS A 432 13.18 -23.23 -0.04
N PRO A 433 13.65 -24.46 0.28
CA PRO A 433 12.78 -25.50 0.83
C PRO A 433 12.12 -25.09 2.16
N GLN A 434 12.86 -24.36 3.01
CA GLN A 434 12.33 -23.87 4.27
C GLN A 434 11.27 -22.78 4.03
N ILE A 435 11.55 -21.83 3.14
CA ILE A 435 10.63 -20.73 2.84
C ILE A 435 9.33 -21.25 2.20
N LEU A 436 9.41 -22.22 1.30
CA LEU A 436 8.23 -22.84 0.71
C LEU A 436 7.37 -23.57 1.75
N MET A 437 8.00 -24.26 2.70
CA MET A 437 7.29 -24.88 3.83
C MET A 437 6.61 -23.83 4.71
N ASP A 438 7.33 -22.75 5.06
CA ASP A 438 6.78 -21.68 5.89
C ASP A 438 5.62 -20.95 5.19
N LEU A 439 5.73 -20.69 3.88
CA LEU A 439 4.65 -20.12 3.08
C LEU A 439 3.46 -21.07 3.00
N ALA A 440 3.67 -22.34 2.67
CA ALA A 440 2.58 -23.32 2.58
C ALA A 440 1.79 -23.41 3.89
N LEU A 441 2.45 -23.38 5.04
CA LEU A 441 1.79 -23.48 6.34
C LEU A 441 1.10 -22.19 6.80
N ASN A 442 1.66 -21.02 6.48
CA ASN A 442 1.21 -19.76 7.05
C ASN A 442 0.38 -18.90 6.09
N LEU A 443 0.42 -19.17 4.79
CA LEU A 443 -0.31 -18.37 3.81
C LEU A 443 -1.83 -18.51 4.00
N VAL A 444 -2.54 -17.40 3.87
CA VAL A 444 -4.00 -17.34 3.82
C VAL A 444 -4.45 -17.11 2.37
N GLY A 445 -3.80 -16.15 1.69
CA GLY A 445 -4.04 -15.90 0.28
C GLY A 445 -3.13 -14.80 -0.27
N ILE A 446 -3.02 -14.78 -1.60
CA ILE A 446 -2.27 -13.79 -2.37
C ILE A 446 -3.25 -13.08 -3.30
N ILE A 447 -3.22 -11.76 -3.27
CA ILE A 447 -4.09 -10.86 -4.04
C ILE A 447 -3.20 -10.13 -5.04
N GLY A 448 -3.05 -10.68 -6.23
CA GLY A 448 -2.44 -9.99 -7.37
C GLY A 448 -3.38 -8.92 -7.90
N GLN A 449 -2.89 -7.71 -8.14
CA GLN A 449 -3.72 -6.59 -8.56
C GLN A 449 -3.08 -5.74 -9.65
N ARG A 450 -3.89 -5.37 -10.64
CA ARG A 450 -3.58 -4.37 -11.68
C ARG A 450 -4.76 -3.41 -11.83
N LEU A 451 -4.52 -2.27 -12.48
CA LEU A 451 -5.58 -1.34 -12.86
C LEU A 451 -5.73 -1.34 -14.38
N VAL A 452 -6.96 -1.47 -14.85
CA VAL A 452 -7.33 -1.42 -16.27
C VAL A 452 -8.17 -0.20 -16.56
N LEU A 453 -8.13 0.29 -17.80
CA LEU A 453 -8.95 1.42 -18.22
C LEU A 453 -10.42 1.01 -18.29
N LYS A 454 -11.31 1.84 -17.75
CA LYS A 454 -12.75 1.66 -17.96
C LYS A 454 -13.11 1.97 -19.41
N LYS A 455 -14.20 1.37 -19.88
CA LYS A 455 -14.77 1.60 -21.20
C LYS A 455 -14.91 3.09 -21.49
N GLY A 456 -14.45 3.52 -22.66
CA GLY A 456 -14.46 4.94 -23.06
C GLY A 456 -13.34 5.78 -22.42
N GLY A 457 -12.35 5.16 -21.77
CA GLY A 457 -11.10 5.79 -21.33
C GLY A 457 -11.19 6.70 -20.11
N LYS A 458 -12.38 6.83 -19.48
CA LYS A 458 -12.58 7.67 -18.30
C LYS A 458 -12.52 6.84 -17.02
N GLY A 459 -11.37 6.91 -16.34
CA GLY A 459 -11.15 6.24 -15.06
C GLY A 459 -10.60 4.82 -15.21
N ARG A 460 -10.41 4.17 -14.06
CA ARG A 460 -9.79 2.85 -13.95
C ARG A 460 -10.61 1.95 -13.06
N THR A 461 -10.52 0.64 -13.28
CA THR A 461 -11.04 -0.38 -12.36
C THR A 461 -9.93 -1.38 -12.03
N ALA A 462 -10.04 -2.04 -10.89
CA ALA A 462 -9.08 -3.07 -10.49
C ALA A 462 -9.44 -4.40 -11.17
N ILE A 463 -8.40 -5.14 -11.58
CA ILE A 463 -8.50 -6.57 -11.84
C ILE A 463 -7.71 -7.30 -10.78
N VAL A 464 -8.22 -8.44 -10.34
CA VAL A 464 -7.67 -9.22 -9.24
C VAL A 464 -7.40 -10.66 -9.66
N ASP A 465 -6.20 -11.12 -9.34
CA ASP A 465 -5.76 -12.52 -9.39
C ASP A 465 -5.67 -13.02 -7.96
N LEU A 466 -6.56 -13.94 -7.57
CA LEU A 466 -6.78 -14.32 -6.17
C LEU A 466 -6.47 -15.78 -5.93
N LEU A 467 -5.34 -16.02 -5.25
CA LEU A 467 -4.94 -17.33 -4.74
C LEU A 467 -5.39 -17.46 -3.29
N ILE A 468 -6.11 -18.53 -2.97
CA ILE A 468 -6.49 -18.88 -1.59
C ILE A 468 -5.78 -20.17 -1.20
N ASN A 469 -5.16 -20.20 -0.02
CA ASN A 469 -4.30 -21.31 0.40
C ASN A 469 -5.09 -22.51 0.97
N THR A 470 -5.85 -23.19 0.10
CA THR A 470 -6.54 -24.46 0.41
C THR A 470 -5.53 -25.60 0.62
N PRO A 471 -5.90 -26.75 1.22
CA PRO A 471 -4.97 -27.87 1.40
C PRO A 471 -4.29 -28.35 0.10
N ALA A 472 -5.01 -28.30 -1.03
CA ALA A 472 -4.42 -28.63 -2.33
C ALA A 472 -3.41 -27.56 -2.80
N MET A 473 -3.72 -26.28 -2.59
CA MET A 473 -2.81 -25.18 -2.88
C MET A 473 -1.54 -25.23 -2.00
N GLN A 474 -1.68 -25.60 -0.72
CA GLN A 474 -0.56 -25.79 0.19
C GLN A 474 0.43 -26.82 -0.34
N ASP A 475 -0.07 -27.94 -0.86
CA ASP A 475 0.76 -28.99 -1.43
C ASP A 475 1.52 -28.51 -2.68
N HIS A 476 0.86 -27.77 -3.57
CA HIS A 476 1.51 -27.19 -4.74
C HIS A 476 2.58 -26.15 -4.37
N ILE A 477 2.30 -25.26 -3.41
CA ILE A 477 3.29 -24.29 -2.92
C ILE A 477 4.47 -25.03 -2.29
N PHE A 478 4.23 -25.99 -1.40
CA PHE A 478 5.28 -26.76 -0.74
C PHE A 478 6.21 -27.47 -1.74
N LYS A 479 5.65 -28.00 -2.83
CA LYS A 479 6.40 -28.70 -3.89
C LYS A 479 6.98 -27.78 -4.96
N ASN A 480 6.81 -26.46 -4.83
CA ASN A 480 7.17 -25.47 -5.85
C ASN A 480 6.53 -25.71 -7.23
N GLN A 481 5.28 -26.18 -7.24
CA GLN A 481 4.49 -26.49 -8.44
C GLN A 481 3.60 -25.29 -8.81
N LEU A 482 4.24 -24.17 -9.19
CA LEU A 482 3.54 -22.88 -9.38
C LEU A 482 2.63 -22.86 -10.61
N MET A 483 2.90 -23.69 -11.61
CA MET A 483 2.02 -23.83 -12.79
C MET A 483 0.74 -24.57 -12.39
N GLU A 484 0.86 -25.66 -11.66
CA GLU A 484 -0.26 -26.44 -11.15
C GLU A 484 -1.09 -25.65 -10.14
N ALA A 485 -0.44 -24.79 -9.33
CA ALA A 485 -1.13 -23.82 -8.48
C ALA A 485 -2.00 -22.87 -9.29
N ARG A 486 -1.50 -22.34 -10.41
CA ARG A 486 -2.29 -21.50 -11.32
C ARG A 486 -3.46 -22.27 -11.94
N ASP A 487 -3.22 -23.49 -12.42
CA ASP A 487 -4.28 -24.33 -13.01
C ASP A 487 -5.36 -24.70 -11.98
N LEU A 488 -4.99 -24.79 -10.70
CA LEU A 488 -5.94 -24.96 -9.60
C LEU A 488 -6.78 -23.70 -9.39
N MET A 489 -6.18 -22.51 -9.41
CA MET A 489 -6.92 -21.24 -9.31
C MET A 489 -7.98 -21.10 -10.39
N GLU A 490 -7.65 -21.47 -11.63
CA GLU A 490 -8.59 -21.38 -12.76
C GLU A 490 -9.82 -22.29 -12.55
N ARG A 491 -9.65 -23.46 -11.93
CA ARG A 491 -10.75 -24.42 -11.72
C ARG A 491 -11.50 -24.25 -10.40
N ALA A 492 -10.93 -23.53 -9.44
CA ALA A 492 -11.45 -23.40 -8.08
C ALA A 492 -12.20 -22.08 -7.82
N GLU A 493 -13.01 -21.63 -8.80
CA GLU A 493 -13.84 -20.42 -8.65
C GLU A 493 -14.80 -20.54 -7.45
N ASP A 494 -15.32 -21.75 -7.17
CA ASP A 494 -16.23 -22.02 -6.05
C ASP A 494 -15.59 -21.80 -4.66
N ASP A 495 -14.25 -21.97 -4.56
CA ASP A 495 -13.49 -21.65 -3.34
C ASP A 495 -13.23 -20.13 -3.19
N GLY A 496 -13.69 -19.33 -4.16
CA GLY A 496 -13.49 -17.90 -4.24
C GLY A 496 -12.16 -17.48 -4.86
N MET A 497 -11.45 -18.39 -5.53
CA MET A 497 -10.27 -18.08 -6.33
C MET A 497 -10.67 -17.50 -7.69
N GLN A 498 -9.77 -16.75 -8.31
CA GLN A 498 -9.95 -16.28 -9.68
C GLN A 498 -8.60 -15.91 -10.29
N THR A 499 -8.50 -16.03 -11.61
CA THR A 499 -7.35 -15.54 -12.39
C THR A 499 -7.62 -14.15 -12.95
N PHE A 500 -6.57 -13.43 -13.36
CA PHE A 500 -6.74 -12.17 -14.10
C PHE A 500 -7.60 -12.33 -15.34
N ASP A 501 -7.42 -13.41 -16.11
CA ASP A 501 -8.15 -13.63 -17.36
C ASP A 501 -9.65 -13.88 -17.10
N GLN A 502 -10.00 -14.57 -16.01
CA GLN A 502 -11.39 -14.71 -15.56
C GLN A 502 -12.02 -13.37 -15.17
N ASP A 503 -11.30 -12.53 -14.43
CA ASP A 503 -11.80 -11.23 -13.99
C ASP A 503 -11.92 -10.23 -15.17
N LEU A 504 -10.94 -10.24 -16.08
CA LEU A 504 -10.99 -9.48 -17.33
C LEU A 504 -12.19 -9.89 -18.20
N PHE A 505 -12.43 -11.19 -18.33
CA PHE A 505 -13.60 -11.70 -19.04
C PHE A 505 -14.90 -11.21 -18.39
N ARG A 506 -15.02 -11.28 -17.05
CA ARG A 506 -16.17 -10.77 -16.28
C ARG A 506 -16.41 -9.28 -16.55
N LEU A 507 -15.38 -8.44 -16.47
CA LEU A 507 -15.50 -7.01 -16.72
C LEU A 507 -15.93 -6.71 -18.17
N TYR A 508 -15.41 -7.46 -19.13
CA TYR A 508 -15.76 -7.31 -20.54
C TYR A 508 -17.25 -7.66 -20.78
N ILE A 509 -17.74 -8.81 -20.27
CA ILE A 509 -19.14 -9.21 -20.47
C ILE A 509 -20.14 -8.26 -19.78
N ASN A 510 -19.70 -7.58 -18.73
CA ASN A 510 -20.46 -6.53 -18.04
C ASN A 510 -20.40 -5.17 -18.78
N GLY A 511 -19.60 -5.05 -19.84
CA GLY A 511 -19.41 -3.81 -20.58
C GLY A 511 -18.59 -2.75 -19.84
N GLU A 512 -17.82 -3.14 -18.83
CA GLU A 512 -17.03 -2.23 -17.99
C GLU A 512 -15.68 -1.85 -18.63
N ILE A 513 -15.15 -2.70 -19.51
CA ILE A 513 -13.88 -2.49 -20.24
C ILE A 513 -14.05 -2.78 -21.74
N ASP A 514 -13.17 -2.21 -22.55
CA ASP A 514 -13.12 -2.45 -24.00
C ASP A 514 -12.37 -3.74 -24.34
N TYR A 515 -12.67 -4.33 -25.50
CA TYR A 515 -12.04 -5.58 -25.98
C TYR A 515 -10.50 -5.47 -26.05
N ASP A 516 -10.01 -4.37 -26.61
CA ASP A 516 -8.57 -4.15 -26.76
C ASP A 516 -7.87 -3.98 -25.40
N GLU A 517 -8.55 -3.36 -24.42
CA GLU A 517 -8.05 -3.27 -23.05
C GLU A 517 -7.95 -4.67 -22.42
N ALA A 518 -9.01 -5.48 -22.59
CA ALA A 518 -9.05 -6.82 -22.03
C ALA A 518 -7.89 -7.68 -22.55
N LEU A 519 -7.67 -7.69 -23.87
CA LEU A 519 -6.57 -8.45 -24.47
C LEU A 519 -5.19 -7.90 -24.13
N ARG A 520 -5.03 -6.59 -23.96
CA ARG A 520 -3.74 -5.97 -23.61
C ARG A 520 -3.27 -6.37 -22.20
N GLN A 521 -4.21 -6.60 -21.29
CA GLN A 521 -3.93 -6.88 -19.88
C GLN A 521 -3.94 -8.37 -19.54
N ALA A 522 -4.39 -9.22 -20.48
CA ALA A 522 -4.50 -10.66 -20.33
C ALA A 522 -3.14 -11.33 -20.14
N GLU A 523 -3.11 -12.39 -19.34
CA GLU A 523 -1.96 -13.29 -19.25
C GLU A 523 -1.90 -14.24 -20.45
N SER A 524 -3.06 -14.76 -20.87
CA SER A 524 -3.21 -15.49 -22.13
C SER A 524 -4.20 -14.77 -23.05
N ALA A 525 -3.68 -13.85 -23.87
CA ALA A 525 -4.49 -13.11 -24.83
C ALA A 525 -5.22 -14.02 -25.85
N ASN A 526 -4.65 -15.19 -26.18
CA ASN A 526 -5.29 -16.14 -27.08
C ASN A 526 -6.48 -16.85 -26.43
N ASP A 527 -6.34 -17.29 -25.18
CA ASP A 527 -7.41 -18.00 -24.48
C ASP A 527 -8.54 -17.03 -24.13
N LEU A 528 -8.20 -15.82 -23.67
CA LEU A 528 -9.20 -14.78 -23.42
C LEU A 528 -9.95 -14.40 -24.70
N ARG A 529 -9.25 -14.26 -25.84
CA ARG A 529 -9.88 -14.00 -27.14
C ARG A 529 -10.86 -15.11 -27.52
N LEU A 530 -10.46 -16.37 -27.37
CA LEU A 530 -11.31 -17.51 -27.67
C LEU A 530 -12.55 -17.51 -26.76
N ARG A 531 -12.37 -17.28 -25.46
CA ARG A 531 -13.45 -17.22 -24.47
C ARG A 531 -14.46 -16.10 -24.79
N ILE A 532 -13.97 -14.91 -25.13
CA ILE A 532 -14.81 -13.79 -25.58
C ILE A 532 -15.60 -14.17 -26.84
N LYS A 533 -14.92 -14.70 -27.86
CA LYS A 533 -15.57 -15.09 -29.12
C LYS A 533 -16.68 -16.12 -28.90
N LEU A 534 -16.42 -17.17 -28.11
CA LEU A 534 -17.41 -18.20 -27.80
C LEU A 534 -18.62 -17.62 -27.06
N TYR A 535 -18.41 -16.64 -26.18
CA TYR A 535 -19.49 -15.95 -25.48
C TYR A 535 -20.34 -15.08 -26.42
N GLU A 536 -19.71 -14.32 -27.32
CA GLU A 536 -20.40 -13.50 -28.32
C GLU A 536 -21.20 -14.37 -29.31
N GLU A 537 -20.62 -15.47 -29.79
CA GLU A 537 -21.30 -16.44 -30.66
C GLU A 537 -22.48 -17.12 -29.95
N GLY A 538 -22.33 -17.44 -28.66
CA GLY A 538 -23.40 -17.95 -27.80
C GLY A 538 -24.57 -16.96 -27.65
N ARG A 539 -24.27 -15.67 -27.45
CA ARG A 539 -25.29 -14.60 -27.43
C ARG A 539 -25.96 -14.39 -28.78
N ALA A 540 -25.20 -14.46 -29.87
CA ALA A 540 -25.75 -14.37 -31.23
C ALA A 540 -26.70 -15.55 -31.55
N SER A 541 -26.54 -16.69 -30.87
CA SER A 541 -27.37 -17.88 -31.04
C SER A 541 -28.76 -17.77 -30.38
N GLU A 542 -29.03 -16.76 -29.54
CA GLU A 542 -30.41 -16.48 -29.09
C GLU A 542 -31.31 -15.95 -30.24
N HIS A 543 -30.73 -15.58 -31.39
CA HIS A 543 -31.45 -15.29 -32.64
C HIS A 543 -31.70 -16.53 -33.53
N ILE A 544 -31.44 -17.76 -33.06
CA ILE A 544 -31.73 -18.98 -33.85
C ILE A 544 -33.21 -19.06 -34.24
N PHE A 545 -34.13 -18.56 -33.42
CA PHE A 545 -35.56 -18.55 -33.75
C PHE A 545 -35.95 -17.55 -34.85
N GLU A 546 -35.12 -16.55 -35.16
CA GLU A 546 -35.35 -15.66 -36.32
C GLU A 546 -34.88 -16.30 -37.63
N ARG A 547 -33.92 -17.24 -37.59
CA ARG A 547 -33.43 -17.97 -38.78
C ARG A 547 -34.26 -19.19 -39.18
N VAL A 548 -35.16 -19.66 -38.31
CA VAL A 548 -36.07 -20.78 -38.62
C VAL A 548 -37.36 -20.29 -39.32
N GLY A 549 -37.65 -18.99 -39.30
CA GLY A 549 -38.78 -18.40 -40.03
C GLY A 549 -38.64 -18.44 -41.56
N ASP A 550 -37.41 -18.45 -42.06
CA ASP A 550 -37.10 -18.44 -43.51
C ASP A 550 -36.89 -19.84 -44.11
N LEU A 551 -37.01 -20.91 -43.31
CA LEU A 551 -36.83 -22.29 -43.76
C LEU A 551 -38.15 -23.03 -44.02
N ASN A 552 -39.28 -22.33 -44.04
CA ASN A 552 -40.57 -22.93 -44.33
C ASN A 552 -41.38 -22.10 -45.35
N LEU A 553 -40.88 -22.03 -46.59
CA LEU A 553 -41.66 -21.69 -47.79
C LEU A 553 -40.84 -21.99 -49.06
N MET A 554 -40.75 -23.26 -49.43
CA MET A 554 -40.78 -23.71 -50.84
C MET A 554 -41.38 -25.11 -50.93
#